data_AF-A0A0Q4TJ96-F1
#
_entry.id   AF-A0A0Q4TJ96-F1
#
_cell.length_a   1.000
_cell.length_b   1.000
_cell.length_c   1.000
_cell.angle_alpha   90.00
_cell.angle_beta   90.00
_cell.angle_gamma   90.00
#
_symmetry.space_group_name_H-M   'P 1'
#
loop_
_entity.id
_entity.type
_entity.pdbx_description
1 polymer ?
#
loop_
_entity_poly.entity_id
_entity_poly.type
_entity_poly.pdbx_seq_one_letter_code
_entity_poly.pdbx_strand_id
1 'polypeptide(L)'
;MPTEATPRRRSRRLPLWGAVVTVAALLTAVAVPAEATWTAPVQTASATTSTGRLAVALTGVDTLAATYSSSALSHTATVTVANTGTVPAPWSLGLTAASGSGLDSTTRVAVWPATSGRCGTRPGGASSGTWATIDAPSGTLPAGASSSWCVQTSITQADRFDAAGGSATITAALTARLGAWSSAATATSVQTVADTLTPGAPTKTSETDTSISLTWAAPADSSAVSRYGIYREGVLVGTVPSSTRNFTDTGLGVYRYYAYEIRALDASNPARVSLASPAVQHSTSWLDNSSLYVVRDLASDRCVTVGGSTSGSPLWSSGCRGTTTQLWQFVADGQYLKITSPVVPGLYWDSASDHRSVLRSDNAISAQRWSAVPVVPGSGHFQFRDRNSMCLTSTGSGVTTQMQVSACTTSEAQLFTLGASS
;
A
#
# COMPACT_ATOMS: atom_id res chain seq x y z
N MET A 1 -88.63 -22.51 1.42
CA MET A 1 -89.09 -22.04 0.09
C MET A 1 -87.98 -22.31 -0.90
N PRO A 2 -88.33 -22.78 -2.11
CA PRO A 2 -87.93 -24.09 -2.64
C PRO A 2 -86.90 -23.94 -3.79
N THR A 3 -86.44 -24.92 -4.57
CA THR A 3 -87.03 -26.11 -5.24
C THR A 3 -85.81 -26.77 -5.97
N GLU A 4 -85.50 -28.07 -5.87
CA GLU A 4 -86.15 -29.23 -6.50
C GLU A 4 -85.32 -29.79 -7.68
N ALA A 5 -84.92 -31.07 -7.58
CA ALA A 5 -84.85 -32.01 -8.71
C ALA A 5 -84.64 -33.45 -8.19
N THR A 6 -85.70 -34.26 -8.25
CA THR A 6 -85.66 -35.73 -8.45
C THR A 6 -86.77 -36.04 -9.47
N PRO A 7 -86.74 -37.15 -10.25
CA PRO A 7 -87.16 -38.45 -9.69
C PRO A 7 -86.57 -39.74 -10.32
N ARG A 8 -86.35 -40.73 -9.43
CA ARG A 8 -86.79 -42.15 -9.41
C ARG A 8 -86.90 -42.99 -10.70
N ARG A 9 -86.42 -44.25 -10.59
CA ARG A 9 -87.18 -45.55 -10.60
C ARG A 9 -86.16 -46.72 -10.71
N ARG A 10 -86.33 -47.96 -10.22
CA ARG A 10 -87.34 -48.70 -9.43
C ARG A 10 -86.73 -50.08 -9.03
N SER A 11 -86.97 -50.49 -7.78
CA SER A 11 -87.22 -51.83 -7.21
C SER A 11 -86.94 -53.15 -7.98
N ARG A 12 -86.38 -54.17 -7.31
CA ARG A 12 -87.08 -55.27 -6.60
C ARG A 12 -86.11 -56.27 -5.92
N ARG A 13 -86.62 -56.98 -4.89
CA ARG A 13 -85.94 -57.90 -3.95
C ARG A 13 -86.38 -59.37 -4.16
N LEU A 14 -85.47 -60.31 -3.80
CA LEU A 14 -85.65 -61.69 -3.22
C LEU A 14 -86.34 -62.79 -4.09
N PRO A 15 -86.24 -64.13 -3.83
CA PRO A 15 -85.65 -64.90 -2.69
C PRO A 15 -84.92 -66.28 -2.98
N LEU A 16 -84.24 -66.81 -1.93
CA LEU A 16 -84.09 -68.19 -1.36
C LEU A 16 -83.97 -69.53 -2.17
N TRP A 17 -83.36 -70.51 -1.46
CA TRP A 17 -83.28 -72.00 -1.61
C TRP A 17 -82.14 -72.50 -2.52
N GLY A 18 -81.25 -73.44 -2.16
CA GLY A 18 -81.22 -74.47 -1.12
C GLY A 18 -80.88 -75.80 -1.78
N ALA A 19 -79.65 -76.32 -1.65
CA ALA A 19 -79.32 -77.70 -2.02
C ALA A 19 -78.14 -78.20 -1.18
N VAL A 20 -78.48 -79.05 -0.21
CA VAL A 20 -77.59 -79.80 0.67
C VAL A 20 -77.16 -81.06 -0.08
N VAL A 21 -75.84 -81.32 -0.15
CA VAL A 21 -75.31 -82.63 -0.55
C VAL A 21 -74.46 -83.15 0.61
N THR A 22 -75.05 -84.07 1.37
CA THR A 22 -74.40 -84.84 2.43
C THR A 22 -73.69 -86.04 1.81
N VAL A 23 -72.36 -86.09 1.94
CA VAL A 23 -71.56 -87.30 1.74
C VAL A 23 -71.07 -87.75 3.10
N ALA A 24 -71.65 -88.83 3.63
CA ALA A 24 -71.21 -89.48 4.85
C ALA A 24 -70.12 -90.50 4.51
N ALA A 25 -68.90 -90.27 4.97
CA ALA A 25 -67.84 -91.26 4.99
C ALA A 25 -67.38 -91.44 6.44
N LEU A 26 -67.77 -92.59 7.00
CA LEU A 26 -67.44 -93.07 8.34
C LEU A 26 -66.11 -93.84 8.22
N LEU A 27 -65.06 -93.53 9.01
CA LEU A 27 -64.00 -94.50 9.38
C LEU A 27 -63.04 -93.95 10.46
N THR A 28 -63.14 -94.60 11.63
CA THR A 28 -62.12 -94.95 12.65
C THR A 28 -61.26 -93.86 13.30
N ALA A 29 -61.52 -93.67 14.60
CA ALA A 29 -60.70 -92.91 15.54
C ALA A 29 -59.38 -93.64 15.87
N VAL A 30 -58.26 -92.94 15.72
CA VAL A 30 -56.99 -93.26 16.37
C VAL A 30 -56.59 -92.01 17.16
N ALA A 31 -56.54 -92.11 18.49
CA ALA A 31 -56.14 -91.01 19.34
C ALA A 31 -54.61 -90.90 19.31
N VAL A 32 -54.09 -89.77 18.81
CA VAL A 32 -52.67 -89.41 18.86
C VAL A 32 -52.56 -88.16 19.76
N PRO A 33 -51.66 -88.10 20.75
CA PRO A 33 -51.45 -86.87 21.50
C PRO A 33 -50.90 -85.80 20.56
N ALA A 34 -51.67 -84.74 20.35
CA ALA A 34 -51.22 -83.57 19.60
C ALA A 34 -50.37 -82.69 20.53
N GLU A 35 -49.05 -82.72 20.38
CA GLU A 35 -48.17 -81.69 20.93
C GLU A 35 -48.33 -80.42 20.08
N ALA A 36 -48.82 -79.36 20.71
CA ALA A 36 -48.94 -78.06 20.06
C ALA A 36 -47.57 -77.37 20.03
N THR A 37 -46.83 -77.47 18.92
CA THR A 37 -45.66 -76.63 18.65
C THR A 37 -46.12 -75.31 18.03
N TRP A 38 -46.13 -74.24 18.82
CA TRP A 38 -46.32 -72.88 18.31
C TRP A 38 -45.02 -72.40 17.65
N THR A 39 -44.92 -72.54 16.33
CA THR A 39 -43.92 -71.80 15.54
C THR A 39 -44.50 -70.44 15.17
N ALA A 40 -44.22 -69.42 15.99
CA ALA A 40 -44.43 -68.04 15.58
C ALA A 40 -43.48 -67.73 14.40
N PRO A 41 -43.95 -67.11 13.30
CA PRO A 41 -43.05 -66.66 12.25
C PRO A 41 -42.06 -65.65 12.84
N VAL A 42 -40.76 -65.86 12.58
CA VAL A 42 -39.73 -64.86 12.92
C VAL A 42 -40.07 -63.57 12.19
N GLN A 43 -40.48 -62.55 12.94
CA GLN A 43 -40.61 -61.20 12.43
C GLN A 43 -39.22 -60.59 12.36
N THR A 44 -38.57 -60.66 11.21
CA THR A 44 -37.33 -59.93 10.96
C THR A 44 -37.69 -58.45 10.87
N ALA A 45 -37.44 -57.71 11.96
CA ALA A 45 -37.45 -56.26 11.93
C ALA A 45 -36.24 -55.80 11.10
N SER A 46 -36.46 -55.50 9.82
CA SER A 46 -35.46 -54.83 8.99
C SER A 46 -35.33 -53.38 9.46
N ALA A 47 -34.33 -53.10 10.29
CA ALA A 47 -33.90 -51.74 10.56
C ALA A 47 -32.99 -51.28 9.41
N THR A 48 -33.54 -50.50 8.47
CA THR A 48 -32.73 -49.83 7.46
C THR A 48 -32.06 -48.62 8.11
N THR A 49 -30.79 -48.71 8.48
CA THR A 49 -30.01 -47.53 8.86
C THR A 49 -29.59 -46.81 7.58
N SER A 50 -30.32 -45.77 7.15
CA SER A 50 -29.80 -44.89 6.10
C SER A 50 -28.66 -44.07 6.71
N THR A 51 -27.41 -44.36 6.36
CA THR A 51 -26.27 -43.54 6.74
C THR A 51 -26.39 -42.20 6.01
N GLY A 52 -26.88 -41.16 6.70
CA GLY A 52 -26.90 -39.81 6.17
C GLY A 52 -25.47 -39.25 6.04
N ARG A 53 -25.27 -38.30 5.11
CA ARG A 53 -24.02 -37.56 4.93
C ARG A 53 -24.34 -36.06 4.86
N LEU A 54 -23.74 -35.26 5.75
CA LEU A 54 -23.76 -33.80 5.63
C LEU A 54 -22.51 -33.38 4.85
N ALA A 55 -22.69 -32.78 3.69
CA ALA A 55 -21.60 -32.26 2.88
C ALA A 55 -22.05 -31.01 2.12
N VAL A 56 -21.24 -29.97 2.17
CA VAL A 56 -21.48 -28.72 1.44
C VAL A 56 -20.30 -28.37 0.56
N ALA A 57 -20.58 -27.73 -0.57
CA ALA A 57 -19.58 -27.23 -1.50
C ALA A 57 -19.86 -25.76 -1.82
N LEU A 58 -18.78 -25.04 -2.12
CA LEU A 58 -18.80 -23.62 -2.45
C LEU A 58 -18.12 -23.43 -3.81
N THR A 59 -18.79 -22.74 -4.75
CA THR A 59 -18.26 -22.47 -6.10
C THR A 59 -18.52 -21.00 -6.50
N GLY A 60 -17.73 -20.49 -7.45
CA GLY A 60 -17.86 -19.13 -7.98
C GLY A 60 -17.17 -18.03 -7.16
N VAL A 61 -16.50 -18.36 -6.05
CA VAL A 61 -15.76 -17.39 -5.23
C VAL A 61 -14.56 -16.80 -5.97
N ASP A 62 -13.92 -17.59 -6.81
CA ASP A 62 -12.85 -17.16 -7.73
C ASP A 62 -13.30 -15.99 -8.63
N THR A 63 -14.57 -15.99 -9.06
CA THR A 63 -15.13 -14.92 -9.90
C THR A 63 -15.33 -13.58 -9.19
N LEU A 64 -15.14 -13.53 -7.86
CA LEU A 64 -15.07 -12.27 -7.10
C LEU A 64 -13.77 -11.50 -7.33
N ALA A 65 -12.80 -12.11 -8.03
CA ALA A 65 -11.55 -11.45 -8.35
C ALA A 65 -11.83 -10.24 -9.25
N ALA A 66 -11.32 -9.08 -8.85
CA ALA A 66 -11.58 -7.81 -9.51
C ALA A 66 -10.41 -6.87 -9.39
N THR A 67 -10.17 -6.09 -10.45
CA THR A 67 -9.23 -4.96 -10.43
C THR A 67 -10.02 -3.68 -10.60
N TYR A 68 -10.06 -2.84 -9.57
CA TYR A 68 -10.75 -1.55 -9.64
C TYR A 68 -9.90 -0.50 -10.34
N SER A 69 -10.55 0.33 -11.15
CA SER A 69 -9.91 1.42 -11.91
C SER A 69 -10.85 2.63 -11.99
N SER A 70 -10.43 3.71 -12.65
CA SER A 70 -11.28 4.87 -12.91
C SER A 70 -12.51 4.58 -13.76
N SER A 71 -12.48 3.51 -14.57
CA SER A 71 -13.60 3.07 -15.42
C SER A 71 -14.36 1.86 -14.86
N ALA A 72 -13.82 1.18 -13.85
CA ALA A 72 -14.41 -0.01 -13.24
C ALA A 72 -14.39 0.11 -11.70
N LEU A 73 -15.41 0.78 -11.15
CA LEU A 73 -15.55 1.02 -9.70
C LEU A 73 -16.42 -0.01 -8.97
N SER A 74 -17.08 -0.89 -9.72
CA SER A 74 -17.95 -1.94 -9.18
C SER A 74 -17.78 -3.24 -9.93
N HIS A 75 -17.78 -4.35 -9.21
CA HIS A 75 -17.76 -5.70 -9.74
C HIS A 75 -18.93 -6.50 -9.15
N THR A 76 -19.49 -7.43 -9.91
CA THR A 76 -20.58 -8.29 -9.43
C THR A 76 -20.32 -9.72 -9.86
N ALA A 77 -20.33 -10.63 -8.90
CA ALA A 77 -20.07 -12.04 -9.13
C ALA A 77 -21.12 -12.93 -8.46
N THR A 78 -21.22 -14.18 -8.92
CA THR A 78 -22.18 -15.16 -8.41
C THR A 78 -21.45 -16.20 -7.57
N VAL A 79 -21.86 -16.38 -6.31
CA VAL A 79 -21.36 -17.42 -5.41
C VAL A 79 -22.45 -18.45 -5.20
N THR A 80 -22.13 -19.73 -5.38
CA THR A 80 -23.10 -20.83 -5.25
C THR A 80 -22.73 -21.74 -4.10
N VAL A 81 -23.73 -22.01 -3.26
CA VAL A 81 -23.68 -22.97 -2.16
C VAL A 81 -24.46 -24.20 -2.58
N ALA A 82 -23.84 -25.38 -2.51
CA ALA A 82 -24.46 -26.64 -2.87
C ALA A 82 -24.42 -27.62 -1.70
N ASN A 83 -25.54 -28.31 -1.45
CA ASN A 83 -25.57 -29.47 -0.55
C ASN A 83 -25.25 -30.74 -1.35
N THR A 84 -24.03 -31.24 -1.21
CA THR A 84 -23.55 -32.48 -1.84
C THR A 84 -23.76 -33.71 -0.94
N GLY A 85 -24.44 -33.53 0.18
CA GLY A 85 -24.84 -34.56 1.12
C GLY A 85 -26.16 -35.24 0.75
N THR A 86 -26.58 -36.15 1.61
CA THR A 86 -27.82 -36.93 1.48
C THR A 86 -28.90 -36.50 2.47
N VAL A 87 -28.62 -35.53 3.34
CA VAL A 87 -29.57 -34.95 4.31
C VAL A 87 -29.68 -33.43 4.15
N PRO A 88 -30.79 -32.79 4.57
CA PRO A 88 -30.89 -31.35 4.58
C PRO A 88 -29.77 -30.68 5.39
N ALA A 89 -29.20 -29.59 4.86
CA ALA A 89 -28.05 -28.92 5.45
C ALA A 89 -28.42 -27.46 5.79
N PRO A 90 -28.57 -27.09 7.07
CA PRO A 90 -28.57 -25.70 7.47
C PRO A 90 -27.14 -25.16 7.29
N TRP A 91 -27.01 -24.00 6.66
CA TRP A 91 -25.72 -23.43 6.29
C TRP A 91 -25.66 -21.94 6.58
N SER A 92 -24.45 -21.44 6.82
CA SER A 92 -24.12 -20.02 6.94
C SER A 92 -22.84 -19.73 6.16
N LEU A 93 -22.83 -18.64 5.40
CA LEU A 93 -21.68 -18.21 4.60
C LEU A 93 -21.08 -16.93 5.18
N GLY A 94 -19.92 -17.03 5.80
CA GLY A 94 -19.12 -15.86 6.20
C GLY A 94 -18.33 -15.32 5.00
N LEU A 95 -18.43 -14.02 4.76
CA LEU A 95 -17.62 -13.31 3.76
C LEU A 95 -16.76 -12.29 4.50
N THR A 96 -15.45 -12.40 4.39
CA THR A 96 -14.49 -11.54 5.11
C THR A 96 -13.35 -11.13 4.20
N ALA A 97 -12.73 -9.98 4.46
CA ALA A 97 -11.49 -9.56 3.80
C ALA A 97 -10.34 -9.58 4.81
N ALA A 98 -9.15 -9.97 4.36
CA ALA A 98 -7.94 -9.88 5.17
C ALA A 98 -7.66 -8.41 5.56
N SER A 99 -7.43 -8.20 6.85
CA SER A 99 -7.14 -6.87 7.41
C SER A 99 -5.80 -6.32 6.93
N GLY A 100 -5.72 -5.01 6.70
CA GLY A 100 -4.45 -4.31 6.45
C GLY A 100 -4.20 -3.87 5.00
N SER A 101 -5.17 -4.06 4.10
CA SER A 101 -5.11 -3.62 2.70
C SER A 101 -5.72 -2.24 2.44
N GLY A 102 -6.39 -1.64 3.43
CA GLY A 102 -7.22 -0.43 3.28
C GLY A 102 -8.53 -0.66 2.51
N LEU A 103 -8.67 -1.78 1.80
CA LEU A 103 -9.85 -2.17 1.03
C LEU A 103 -10.91 -2.93 1.85
N ASP A 104 -10.51 -3.50 2.99
CA ASP A 104 -11.39 -4.23 3.91
C ASP A 104 -12.53 -3.37 4.48
N SER A 105 -12.21 -2.12 4.82
CA SER A 105 -13.08 -1.15 5.48
C SER A 105 -13.73 -0.16 4.51
N THR A 106 -13.16 0.03 3.32
CA THR A 106 -13.64 0.98 2.31
C THR A 106 -14.52 0.32 1.24
N THR A 107 -14.30 -0.96 0.93
CA THR A 107 -15.11 -1.67 -0.07
C THR A 107 -16.52 -1.88 0.43
N ARG A 108 -17.49 -1.31 -0.30
CA ARG A 108 -18.91 -1.57 -0.06
C ARG A 108 -19.27 -2.90 -0.68
N VAL A 109 -19.90 -3.75 0.12
CA VAL A 109 -20.37 -5.08 -0.27
C VAL A 109 -21.89 -5.08 -0.22
N ALA A 110 -22.52 -5.63 -1.25
CA ALA A 110 -23.94 -5.90 -1.28
C ALA A 110 -24.21 -7.33 -1.71
N VAL A 111 -25.13 -8.00 -1.01
CA VAL A 111 -25.47 -9.41 -1.23
C VAL A 111 -26.97 -9.57 -1.42
N TRP A 112 -27.37 -10.33 -2.44
CA TRP A 112 -28.78 -10.68 -2.68
C TRP A 112 -28.92 -12.03 -3.39
N PRO A 113 -30.09 -12.69 -3.35
CA PRO A 113 -30.32 -13.95 -4.05
C PRO A 113 -30.18 -13.81 -5.57
N ALA A 114 -29.52 -14.76 -6.22
CA ALA A 114 -29.44 -14.79 -7.68
C ALA A 114 -30.69 -15.43 -8.28
N THR A 115 -31.19 -14.85 -9.38
CA THR A 115 -32.30 -15.42 -10.14
C THR A 115 -31.73 -16.34 -11.21
N SER A 116 -32.17 -17.60 -11.27
CA SER A 116 -31.70 -18.61 -12.24
C SER A 116 -30.17 -18.75 -12.33
N GLY A 117 -29.46 -18.56 -11.21
CA GLY A 117 -28.00 -18.68 -11.13
C GLY A 117 -27.23 -17.51 -11.76
N ARG A 118 -27.87 -16.37 -12.01
CA ARG A 118 -27.24 -15.17 -12.57
C ARG A 118 -27.57 -13.92 -11.76
N CYS A 119 -26.63 -12.97 -11.79
CA CYS A 119 -26.84 -11.67 -11.18
C CYS A 119 -27.54 -10.69 -12.11
N GLY A 120 -28.72 -10.26 -11.67
CA GLY A 120 -29.43 -9.10 -12.22
C GLY A 120 -29.00 -7.81 -11.56
N THR A 121 -29.79 -6.76 -11.74
CA THR A 121 -29.59 -5.47 -11.06
C THR A 121 -29.77 -5.61 -9.55
N ARG A 122 -29.00 -4.83 -8.79
CA ARG A 122 -29.10 -4.83 -7.32
C ARG A 122 -30.50 -4.35 -6.88
N PRO A 123 -31.26 -5.16 -6.11
CA PRO A 123 -32.57 -4.75 -5.60
C PRO A 123 -32.43 -3.79 -4.40
N GLY A 124 -33.46 -2.98 -4.14
CA GLY A 124 -33.47 -1.99 -3.06
C GLY A 124 -33.42 -2.58 -1.63
N GLY A 125 -33.69 -3.88 -1.46
CA GLY A 125 -33.62 -4.60 -0.18
C GLY A 125 -32.38 -5.50 -0.03
N ALA A 126 -31.37 -5.36 -0.89
CA ALA A 126 -30.13 -6.15 -0.76
C ALA A 126 -29.39 -5.81 0.53
N SER A 127 -28.97 -6.83 1.28
CA SER A 127 -28.07 -6.64 2.44
C SER A 127 -26.81 -5.93 1.99
N SER A 128 -26.39 -4.90 2.72
CA SER A 128 -25.18 -4.16 2.36
C SER A 128 -24.42 -3.63 3.56
N GLY A 129 -23.11 -3.54 3.40
CA GLY A 129 -22.17 -3.12 4.44
C GLY A 129 -20.76 -3.04 3.87
N THR A 130 -19.76 -3.29 4.71
CA THR A 130 -18.37 -3.54 4.29
C THR A 130 -18.06 -5.02 4.46
N TRP A 131 -16.86 -5.47 4.10
CA TRP A 131 -16.43 -6.85 4.40
C TRP A 131 -16.44 -7.19 5.90
N ALA A 132 -16.39 -6.18 6.78
CA ALA A 132 -16.44 -6.37 8.22
C ALA A 132 -17.89 -6.41 8.78
N THR A 133 -18.85 -5.79 8.09
CA THR A 133 -20.21 -5.59 8.61
C THR A 133 -21.30 -6.24 7.76
N ILE A 134 -20.94 -6.89 6.65
CA ILE A 134 -21.93 -7.52 5.78
C ILE A 134 -22.54 -8.74 6.46
N ASP A 135 -23.86 -8.78 6.51
CA ASP A 135 -24.57 -9.92 7.06
C ASP A 135 -24.35 -11.17 6.20
N ALA A 136 -23.97 -12.25 6.86
CA ALA A 136 -23.77 -13.56 6.25
C ALA A 136 -25.11 -14.14 5.77
N PRO A 137 -25.27 -14.47 4.47
CA PRO A 137 -26.43 -15.21 4.04
C PRO A 137 -26.43 -16.61 4.70
N SER A 138 -27.62 -17.07 5.07
CA SER A 138 -27.83 -18.37 5.68
C SER A 138 -29.17 -18.95 5.23
N GLY A 139 -29.32 -20.26 5.39
CA GLY A 139 -30.54 -20.95 5.00
C GLY A 139 -30.45 -22.46 5.22
N THR A 140 -31.41 -23.20 4.69
CA THR A 140 -31.38 -24.66 4.69
C THR A 140 -31.57 -25.17 3.27
N LEU A 141 -30.68 -26.05 2.81
CA LEU A 141 -30.74 -26.66 1.49
C LEU A 141 -31.14 -28.15 1.59
N PRO A 142 -32.14 -28.60 0.81
CA PRO A 142 -32.39 -30.03 0.62
C PRO A 142 -31.16 -30.76 0.07
N ALA A 143 -31.13 -32.09 0.22
CA ALA A 143 -30.07 -32.92 -0.35
C ALA A 143 -29.99 -32.74 -1.88
N GLY A 144 -28.79 -32.51 -2.41
CA GLY A 144 -28.54 -32.27 -3.84
C GLY A 144 -28.95 -30.88 -4.35
N ALA A 145 -29.56 -30.02 -3.52
CA ALA A 145 -29.97 -28.68 -3.94
C ALA A 145 -28.83 -27.67 -3.88
N SER A 146 -28.93 -26.62 -4.71
CA SER A 146 -27.99 -25.49 -4.72
C SER A 146 -28.73 -24.16 -4.66
N SER A 147 -28.09 -23.16 -4.06
CA SER A 147 -28.57 -21.78 -4.03
C SER A 147 -27.43 -20.84 -4.40
N SER A 148 -27.73 -19.91 -5.30
CA SER A 148 -26.77 -18.94 -5.80
C SER A 148 -27.11 -17.54 -5.28
N TRP A 149 -26.05 -16.78 -4.98
CA TRP A 149 -26.11 -15.44 -4.42
C TRP A 149 -25.23 -14.52 -5.24
N CYS A 150 -25.69 -13.29 -5.38
CA CYS A 150 -24.95 -12.21 -5.99
C CYS A 150 -24.20 -11.46 -4.92
N VAL A 151 -22.92 -11.22 -5.18
CA VAL A 151 -22.07 -10.39 -4.35
C VAL A 151 -21.56 -9.28 -5.25
N GLN A 152 -21.98 -8.05 -4.96
CA GLN A 152 -21.47 -6.85 -5.60
C GLN A 152 -20.51 -6.15 -4.65
N THR A 153 -19.37 -5.77 -5.18
CA THR A 153 -18.34 -5.04 -4.46
C THR A 153 -18.08 -3.73 -5.20
N SER A 154 -17.96 -2.63 -4.48
CA SER A 154 -17.75 -1.31 -5.08
C SER A 154 -16.91 -0.40 -4.20
N ILE A 155 -16.09 0.43 -4.83
CA ILE A 155 -15.28 1.47 -4.18
C ILE A 155 -15.63 2.84 -4.77
N THR A 156 -15.36 3.92 -4.03
CA THR A 156 -15.48 5.27 -4.57
C THR A 156 -14.22 5.71 -5.31
N GLN A 157 -14.32 6.79 -6.10
CA GLN A 157 -13.15 7.44 -6.70
C GLN A 157 -12.11 7.84 -5.65
N ALA A 158 -12.58 8.28 -4.47
CA ALA A 158 -11.73 8.70 -3.36
C ALA A 158 -11.01 7.51 -2.72
N ASP A 159 -11.72 6.41 -2.46
CA ASP A 159 -11.13 5.19 -1.90
C ASP A 159 -10.08 4.60 -2.86
N ARG A 160 -10.31 4.69 -4.17
CA ARG A 160 -9.33 4.29 -5.18
C ARG A 160 -8.02 5.08 -5.04
N PHE A 161 -8.12 6.37 -4.73
CA PHE A 161 -6.94 7.23 -4.61
C PHE A 161 -6.06 6.80 -3.43
N ASP A 162 -6.68 6.46 -2.29
CA ASP A 162 -5.95 6.00 -1.10
C ASP A 162 -5.40 4.58 -1.26
N ALA A 163 -6.15 3.70 -1.95
CA ALA A 163 -5.84 2.28 -2.06
C ALA A 163 -5.11 1.91 -3.37
N ALA A 164 -4.61 2.89 -4.15
CA ALA A 164 -3.93 2.64 -5.43
C ALA A 164 -2.78 1.64 -5.26
N GLY A 165 -2.72 0.60 -6.11
CA GLY A 165 -1.74 -0.48 -6.02
C GLY A 165 -1.99 -1.49 -4.88
N GLY A 166 -3.03 -1.28 -4.07
CA GLY A 166 -3.42 -2.14 -2.96
C GLY A 166 -4.11 -3.43 -3.41
N SER A 167 -4.14 -4.42 -2.52
CA SER A 167 -4.81 -5.70 -2.74
C SER A 167 -5.41 -6.26 -1.45
N ALA A 168 -6.60 -6.86 -1.55
CA ALA A 168 -7.28 -7.55 -0.47
C ALA A 168 -7.56 -9.01 -0.84
N THR A 169 -7.24 -9.93 0.06
CA THR A 169 -7.68 -11.34 -0.04
C THR A 169 -9.03 -11.49 0.63
N ILE A 170 -10.03 -11.87 -0.15
CA ILE A 170 -11.38 -12.18 0.31
C ILE A 170 -11.45 -13.67 0.65
N THR A 171 -12.00 -14.00 1.82
CA THR A 171 -12.23 -15.36 2.28
C THR A 171 -13.72 -15.60 2.45
N ALA A 172 -14.23 -16.61 1.75
CA ALA A 172 -15.58 -17.11 1.86
C ALA A 172 -15.57 -18.43 2.63
N ALA A 173 -16.13 -18.43 3.83
CA ALA A 173 -16.17 -19.57 4.74
C ALA A 173 -17.61 -20.07 4.87
N LEU A 174 -17.89 -21.23 4.29
CA LEU A 174 -19.18 -21.90 4.35
C LEU A 174 -19.15 -22.94 5.47
N THR A 175 -20.11 -22.86 6.39
CA THR A 175 -20.28 -23.84 7.47
C THR A 175 -21.69 -24.39 7.49
N ALA A 176 -21.83 -25.71 7.57
CA ALA A 176 -23.10 -26.39 7.79
C ALA A 176 -23.05 -27.25 9.05
N ARG A 177 -24.09 -27.20 9.89
CA ARG A 177 -24.14 -27.88 11.19
C ARG A 177 -25.52 -28.50 11.45
N LEU A 178 -25.59 -29.82 11.60
CA LEU A 178 -26.83 -30.53 11.96
C LEU A 178 -26.55 -31.46 13.15
N GLY A 179 -26.95 -31.05 14.35
CA GLY A 179 -26.58 -31.76 15.58
C GLY A 179 -25.06 -31.82 15.76
N ALA A 180 -24.52 -33.03 15.88
CA ALA A 180 -23.07 -33.26 15.98
C ALA A 180 -22.35 -33.27 14.61
N TRP A 181 -23.07 -33.22 13.48
CA TRP A 181 -22.46 -33.27 12.16
C TRP A 181 -22.08 -31.87 11.70
N SER A 182 -20.87 -31.73 11.16
CA SER A 182 -20.40 -30.48 10.56
C SER A 182 -19.71 -30.73 9.23
N SER A 183 -19.98 -29.86 8.26
CA SER A 183 -19.22 -29.77 7.01
C SER A 183 -18.83 -28.32 6.79
N ALA A 184 -17.62 -28.08 6.31
CA ALA A 184 -17.14 -26.75 5.98
C ALA A 184 -16.45 -26.75 4.63
N ALA A 185 -16.56 -25.63 3.93
CA ALA A 185 -15.81 -25.35 2.71
C ALA A 185 -15.29 -23.92 2.79
N THR A 186 -14.04 -23.69 2.38
CA THR A 186 -13.45 -22.36 2.34
C THR A 186 -12.88 -22.12 0.96
N ALA A 187 -13.08 -20.92 0.43
CA ALA A 187 -12.48 -20.48 -0.81
C ALA A 187 -12.01 -19.04 -0.66
N THR A 188 -10.99 -18.67 -1.43
CA THR A 188 -10.40 -17.33 -1.40
C THR A 188 -10.39 -16.71 -2.78
N SER A 189 -10.45 -15.38 -2.83
CA SER A 189 -10.31 -14.59 -4.03
C SER A 189 -9.54 -13.31 -3.74
N VAL A 190 -9.04 -12.62 -4.77
CA VAL A 190 -8.21 -11.44 -4.60
C VAL A 190 -8.82 -10.27 -5.35
N GLN A 191 -9.00 -9.16 -4.64
CA GLN A 191 -9.34 -7.88 -5.24
C GLN A 191 -8.13 -6.96 -5.21
N THR A 192 -7.96 -6.15 -6.25
CA THR A 192 -6.86 -5.20 -6.38
C THR A 192 -7.38 -3.85 -6.84
N VAL A 193 -6.59 -2.81 -6.60
CA VAL A 193 -6.80 -1.48 -7.21
C VAL A 193 -5.64 -1.22 -8.16
N ALA A 194 -5.96 -0.90 -9.41
CA ALA A 194 -4.96 -0.55 -10.39
C ALA A 194 -4.17 0.68 -9.93
N ASP A 195 -2.83 0.60 -9.95
CA ASP A 195 -2.00 1.78 -9.77
C ASP A 195 -1.95 2.59 -11.08
N THR A 196 -2.85 3.56 -11.16
CA THR A 196 -2.91 4.50 -12.29
C THR A 196 -2.64 5.93 -11.86
N LEU A 197 -2.28 6.17 -10.59
CA LEU A 197 -2.13 7.51 -10.02
C LEU A 197 -0.67 7.84 -9.66
N THR A 198 0.21 6.85 -9.60
CA THR A 198 1.64 7.05 -9.36
C THR A 198 2.30 7.75 -10.56
N PRO A 199 2.93 8.92 -10.36
CA PRO A 199 3.70 9.59 -11.41
C PRO A 199 4.93 8.78 -11.85
N GLY A 200 5.51 9.14 -13.00
CA GLY A 200 6.82 8.61 -13.39
C GLY A 200 7.92 9.03 -12.40
N ALA A 201 8.99 8.24 -12.32
CA ALA A 201 10.19 8.64 -11.59
C ALA A 201 10.69 10.01 -12.13
N PRO A 202 11.11 10.94 -11.26
CA PRO A 202 11.66 12.19 -11.73
C PRO A 202 12.97 11.95 -12.49
N THR A 203 13.28 12.83 -13.43
CA THR A 203 14.50 12.83 -14.22
C THR A 203 15.14 14.20 -14.13
N LYS A 204 16.44 14.25 -13.83
CA LYS A 204 17.24 15.48 -13.85
C LYS A 204 17.37 16.04 -15.28
N THR A 205 16.92 17.27 -15.49
CA THR A 205 17.05 17.98 -16.78
C THR A 205 18.24 18.92 -16.82
N SER A 206 18.58 19.52 -15.68
CA SER A 206 19.78 20.34 -15.50
C SER A 206 20.17 20.37 -14.02
N GLU A 207 21.40 20.78 -13.76
CA GLU A 207 21.92 20.98 -12.40
C GLU A 207 22.81 22.21 -12.37
N THR A 208 22.89 22.82 -11.21
CA THR A 208 24.03 23.65 -10.81
C THR A 208 24.70 23.01 -9.59
N ASP A 209 25.68 23.69 -9.06
CA ASP A 209 26.31 23.43 -7.77
C ASP A 209 25.31 23.44 -6.60
N THR A 210 24.25 24.25 -6.68
CA THR A 210 23.27 24.41 -5.58
C THR A 210 21.81 24.27 -6.01
N SER A 211 21.54 23.72 -7.20
CA SER A 211 20.18 23.45 -7.66
C SER A 211 20.09 22.22 -8.56
N ILE A 212 18.92 21.59 -8.57
CA ILE A 212 18.58 20.45 -9.44
C ILE A 212 17.22 20.74 -10.07
N SER A 213 17.16 20.71 -11.40
CA SER A 213 15.90 20.79 -12.14
C SER A 213 15.43 19.39 -12.51
N LEU A 214 14.16 19.12 -12.22
CA LEU A 214 13.51 17.83 -12.40
C LEU A 214 12.36 17.95 -13.39
N THR A 215 12.11 16.86 -14.11
CA THR A 215 10.89 16.63 -14.90
C THR A 215 10.35 15.23 -14.61
N TRP A 216 9.07 14.98 -14.82
CA TRP A 216 8.49 13.64 -14.65
C TRP A 216 7.34 13.40 -15.63
N ALA A 217 7.04 12.12 -15.86
CA ALA A 217 5.85 11.73 -16.62
C ALA A 217 4.60 11.80 -15.74
N ALA A 218 3.48 12.22 -16.34
CA ALA A 218 2.18 12.17 -15.69
C ALA A 218 1.73 10.71 -15.45
N PRO A 219 0.92 10.43 -14.42
CA PRO A 219 0.33 9.12 -14.23
C PRO A 219 -0.68 8.78 -15.33
N ALA A 220 -1.04 7.50 -15.45
CA ALA A 220 -1.98 7.01 -16.46
C ALA A 220 -3.39 7.62 -16.31
N ASP A 221 -3.84 7.84 -15.07
CA ASP A 221 -5.04 8.59 -14.72
C ASP A 221 -4.66 9.94 -14.12
N SER A 222 -4.42 10.94 -14.98
CA SER A 222 -4.13 12.30 -14.54
C SER A 222 -5.37 13.14 -14.24
N SER A 223 -6.57 12.63 -14.54
CA SER A 223 -7.84 13.36 -14.38
C SER A 223 -8.22 13.62 -12.92
N ALA A 224 -7.81 12.73 -12.03
CA ALA A 224 -8.00 12.86 -10.58
C ALA A 224 -6.89 13.68 -9.90
N VAL A 225 -5.86 14.10 -10.62
CA VAL A 225 -4.70 14.80 -10.06
C VAL A 225 -4.90 16.31 -10.13
N SER A 226 -4.86 16.98 -8.98
CA SER A 226 -4.92 18.43 -8.89
C SER A 226 -3.53 19.06 -8.83
N ARG A 227 -2.59 18.44 -8.12
CA ARG A 227 -1.23 18.94 -7.90
C ARG A 227 -0.23 17.78 -7.81
N TYR A 228 1.05 18.10 -7.94
CA TYR A 228 2.15 17.21 -7.60
C TYR A 228 2.92 17.75 -6.41
N GLY A 229 3.31 16.85 -5.51
CA GLY A 229 4.21 17.12 -4.40
C GLY A 229 5.57 16.56 -4.72
N ILE A 230 6.60 17.39 -4.60
CA ILE A 230 7.99 17.03 -4.83
C ILE A 230 8.63 16.80 -3.47
N TYR A 231 9.16 15.60 -3.26
CA TYR A 231 9.77 15.19 -2.00
C TYR A 231 11.27 14.98 -2.22
N ARG A 232 12.07 15.55 -1.32
CA ARG A 232 13.52 15.36 -1.23
C ARG A 232 13.84 14.70 0.09
N GLU A 233 14.49 13.53 0.06
CA GLU A 233 14.78 12.74 1.26
C GLU A 233 13.52 12.49 2.12
N GLY A 234 12.37 12.28 1.47
CA GLY A 234 11.08 12.10 2.12
C GLY A 234 10.40 13.37 2.64
N VAL A 235 11.02 14.54 2.53
CA VAL A 235 10.45 15.84 2.95
C VAL A 235 9.87 16.59 1.76
N LEU A 236 8.66 17.11 1.89
CA LEU A 236 8.02 17.94 0.87
C LEU A 236 8.81 19.25 0.69
N VAL A 237 9.42 19.45 -0.48
CA VAL A 237 10.17 20.67 -0.83
C VAL A 237 9.40 21.63 -1.72
N GLY A 238 8.33 21.15 -2.36
CA GLY A 238 7.49 22.00 -3.20
C GLY A 238 6.25 21.30 -3.70
N THR A 239 5.30 22.11 -4.17
CA THR A 239 4.09 21.63 -4.85
C THR A 239 3.87 22.42 -6.12
N VAL A 240 3.47 21.73 -7.19
CA VAL A 240 3.12 22.37 -8.47
C VAL A 240 1.72 21.95 -8.92
N PRO A 241 0.99 22.77 -9.70
CA PRO A 241 -0.28 22.37 -10.30
C PRO A 241 -0.13 21.13 -11.21
N SER A 242 -1.18 20.36 -11.43
CA SER A 242 -1.14 19.16 -12.30
C SER A 242 -0.78 19.47 -13.76
N SER A 243 -1.00 20.71 -14.20
CA SER A 243 -0.55 21.23 -15.49
C SER A 243 0.95 21.55 -15.53
N THR A 244 1.71 21.33 -14.47
CA THR A 244 3.15 21.58 -14.42
C THR A 244 3.85 20.28 -14.04
N ARG A 245 4.86 19.90 -14.84
CA ARG A 245 5.59 18.62 -14.71
C ARG A 245 7.10 18.82 -14.59
N ASN A 246 7.49 20.00 -14.11
CA ASN A 246 8.86 20.36 -13.83
C ASN A 246 8.93 21.09 -12.49
N PHE A 247 10.10 21.03 -11.87
CA PHE A 247 10.40 21.72 -10.61
C PHE A 247 11.91 21.94 -10.50
N THR A 248 12.33 23.12 -10.06
CA THR A 248 13.72 23.40 -9.75
C THR A 248 13.86 23.51 -8.25
N ASP A 249 14.58 22.57 -7.66
CA ASP A 249 14.95 22.60 -6.25
C ASP A 249 16.24 23.41 -6.09
N THR A 250 16.26 24.36 -5.15
CA THR A 250 17.35 25.32 -4.94
C THR A 250 17.81 25.31 -3.48
N GLY A 251 18.94 25.97 -3.20
CA GLY A 251 19.52 26.00 -1.86
C GLY A 251 20.12 24.65 -1.45
N LEU A 252 20.52 23.83 -2.43
CA LEU A 252 21.18 22.56 -2.22
C LEU A 252 22.65 22.76 -1.87
N GLY A 253 23.21 21.86 -1.07
CA GLY A 253 24.65 21.73 -0.88
C GLY A 253 25.38 21.24 -2.14
N VAL A 254 26.62 21.71 -2.31
CA VAL A 254 27.50 21.41 -3.44
C VAL A 254 27.91 19.95 -3.47
N TYR A 255 27.98 19.36 -4.67
CA TYR A 255 28.39 17.97 -4.91
C TYR A 255 27.75 16.98 -3.94
N ARG A 256 26.43 17.07 -3.77
CA ARG A 256 25.63 16.24 -2.86
C ARG A 256 24.54 15.48 -3.61
N TYR A 257 24.39 14.20 -3.32
CA TYR A 257 23.26 13.39 -3.77
C TYR A 257 22.01 13.70 -2.95
N TYR A 258 20.89 13.74 -3.65
CA TYR A 258 19.56 13.88 -3.09
C TYR A 258 18.64 12.84 -3.72
N ALA A 259 17.89 12.11 -2.90
CA ALA A 259 16.83 11.23 -3.33
C ALA A 259 15.54 12.05 -3.56
N TYR A 260 14.95 11.92 -4.75
CA TYR A 260 13.70 12.58 -5.12
C TYR A 260 12.59 11.58 -5.42
N GLU A 261 11.39 11.93 -4.98
CA GLU A 261 10.14 11.24 -5.28
C GLU A 261 9.06 12.27 -5.65
N ILE A 262 8.12 11.86 -6.49
CA ILE A 262 6.95 12.68 -6.85
C ILE A 262 5.69 11.94 -6.42
N ARG A 263 4.75 12.65 -5.80
CA ARG A 263 3.43 12.13 -5.45
C ARG A 263 2.35 12.97 -6.11
N ALA A 264 1.29 12.33 -6.59
CA ALA A 264 0.08 13.01 -7.03
C ALA A 264 -0.80 13.36 -5.84
N LEU A 265 -1.43 14.53 -5.88
CA LEU A 265 -2.38 15.00 -4.88
C LEU A 265 -3.71 15.33 -5.55
N ASP A 266 -4.81 14.94 -4.90
CA ASP A 266 -6.16 15.28 -5.35
C ASP A 266 -6.58 16.71 -4.94
N ALA A 267 -7.83 17.07 -5.23
CA ALA A 267 -8.38 18.39 -4.92
C ALA A 267 -9.01 18.49 -3.52
N SER A 268 -8.92 17.45 -2.69
CA SER A 268 -9.55 17.42 -1.37
C SER A 268 -8.75 18.21 -0.32
N ASN A 269 -9.33 18.39 0.88
CA ASN A 269 -8.69 19.10 1.99
C ASN A 269 -8.98 18.40 3.33
N PRO A 270 -8.00 17.74 3.98
CA PRO A 270 -6.62 17.58 3.53
C PRO A 270 -6.54 16.76 2.24
N ALA A 271 -5.58 17.08 1.37
CA ALA A 271 -5.41 16.38 0.09
C ALA A 271 -5.02 14.92 0.31
N ARG A 272 -5.60 14.03 -0.50
CA ARG A 272 -5.18 12.64 -0.59
C ARG A 272 -3.88 12.57 -1.38
N VAL A 273 -3.04 11.59 -1.06
CA VAL A 273 -1.69 11.45 -1.63
C VAL A 273 -1.54 10.06 -2.22
N SER A 274 -1.10 9.97 -3.48
CA SER A 274 -0.83 8.70 -4.15
C SER A 274 0.37 7.98 -3.52
N LEU A 275 0.62 6.75 -3.96
CA LEU A 275 1.95 6.15 -3.81
C LEU A 275 3.03 7.07 -4.41
N ALA A 276 4.24 6.94 -3.88
CA ALA A 276 5.41 7.62 -4.42
C ALA A 276 5.84 7.00 -5.74
N SER A 277 6.27 7.85 -6.67
CA SER A 277 7.07 7.37 -7.80
C SER A 277 8.35 6.68 -7.31
N PRO A 278 8.98 5.83 -8.12
CA PRO A 278 10.27 5.24 -7.75
C PRO A 278 11.29 6.34 -7.41
N ALA A 279 11.91 6.21 -6.23
CA ALA A 279 12.93 7.15 -5.79
C ALA A 279 14.16 7.09 -6.69
N VAL A 280 14.68 8.25 -7.07
CA VAL A 280 15.93 8.36 -7.83
C VAL A 280 16.88 9.33 -7.17
N GLN A 281 18.18 9.02 -7.26
CA GLN A 281 19.23 9.89 -6.74
C GLN A 281 19.79 10.79 -7.83
N HIS A 282 19.89 12.06 -7.52
CA HIS A 282 20.49 13.08 -8.36
C HIS A 282 21.48 13.90 -7.54
N SER A 283 22.65 14.15 -8.10
CA SER A 283 23.65 15.05 -7.50
C SER A 283 23.47 16.47 -8.00
N THR A 284 23.95 17.44 -7.22
CA THR A 284 24.41 18.74 -7.71
C THR A 284 25.81 18.63 -8.33
N SER A 285 26.21 19.63 -9.11
CA SER A 285 27.54 19.65 -9.71
C SER A 285 28.64 20.02 -8.70
N TRP A 286 29.88 19.92 -9.15
CA TRP A 286 31.02 20.48 -8.43
C TRP A 286 30.92 22.01 -8.33
N LEU A 287 31.68 22.60 -7.41
CA LEU A 287 31.81 24.06 -7.27
C LEU A 287 32.27 24.70 -8.59
N ASP A 288 31.69 25.84 -8.89
CA ASP A 288 32.11 26.74 -9.96
C ASP A 288 33.05 27.84 -9.45
N ASN A 289 33.60 28.64 -10.36
CA ASN A 289 34.51 29.74 -10.03
C ASN A 289 33.84 31.13 -9.94
N SER A 290 32.54 31.22 -10.20
CA SER A 290 31.79 32.47 -10.30
C SER A 290 30.87 32.71 -9.11
N SER A 291 30.43 31.63 -8.46
CA SER A 291 29.48 31.63 -7.37
C SER A 291 30.16 31.88 -6.03
N LEU A 292 29.34 32.35 -5.10
CA LEU A 292 29.73 32.65 -3.74
C LEU A 292 29.12 31.64 -2.80
N TYR A 293 29.95 31.08 -1.93
CA TYR A 293 29.57 30.01 -1.04
C TYR A 293 29.77 30.41 0.41
N VAL A 294 28.85 29.95 1.24
CA VAL A 294 29.02 29.89 2.68
C VAL A 294 29.74 28.59 3.01
N VAL A 295 30.90 28.69 3.66
CA VAL A 295 31.65 27.53 4.16
C VAL A 295 31.26 27.30 5.61
N ARG A 296 30.61 26.16 5.88
CA ARG A 296 30.06 25.82 7.19
C ARG A 296 30.72 24.58 7.77
N ASP A 297 31.23 24.69 8.98
CA ASP A 297 31.82 23.60 9.77
C ASP A 297 30.72 22.66 10.29
N LEU A 298 30.99 21.35 10.23
CA LEU A 298 30.02 20.33 10.61
C LEU A 298 29.88 20.15 12.13
N ALA A 299 30.97 20.27 12.88
CA ALA A 299 30.98 20.01 14.32
C ALA A 299 30.23 21.07 15.14
N SER A 300 30.25 22.32 14.67
CA SER A 300 29.78 23.49 15.41
C SER A 300 28.65 24.25 14.71
N ASP A 301 28.32 23.89 13.48
CA ASP A 301 27.34 24.58 12.63
C ASP A 301 27.67 26.08 12.45
N ARG A 302 28.97 26.39 12.36
CA ARG A 302 29.50 27.77 12.27
C ARG A 302 30.11 28.03 10.91
N CYS A 303 30.16 29.31 10.53
CA CYS A 303 30.61 29.75 9.23
C CYS A 303 32.03 30.32 9.29
N VAL A 304 32.83 29.98 8.29
CA VAL A 304 34.13 30.62 8.08
C VAL A 304 33.90 32.07 7.67
N THR A 305 34.53 32.99 8.38
CA THR A 305 34.24 34.43 8.32
C THR A 305 35.52 35.25 8.19
N VAL A 306 35.48 36.28 7.35
CA VAL A 306 36.54 37.29 7.24
C VAL A 306 36.72 38.02 8.57
N GLY A 307 37.94 38.03 9.11
CA GLY A 307 38.26 38.67 10.40
C GLY A 307 38.87 40.06 10.36
N GLY A 308 39.06 40.62 9.17
CA GLY A 308 39.61 41.96 8.97
C GLY A 308 39.86 42.23 7.48
N SER A 309 40.22 43.47 7.14
CA SER A 309 40.39 43.92 5.75
C SER A 309 41.84 44.05 5.30
N THR A 310 42.81 43.72 6.15
CA THR A 310 44.25 43.85 5.85
C THR A 310 44.92 42.48 5.73
N SER A 311 46.04 42.43 5.01
CA SER A 311 46.89 41.24 4.98
C SER A 311 47.34 40.86 6.40
N GLY A 312 47.23 39.59 6.75
CA GLY A 312 47.43 39.05 8.11
C GLY A 312 46.14 38.94 8.94
N SER A 313 45.00 39.39 8.44
CA SER A 313 43.72 39.28 9.16
C SER A 313 43.34 37.80 9.39
N PRO A 314 42.81 37.45 10.58
CA PRO A 314 42.44 36.07 10.89
C PRO A 314 41.23 35.58 10.08
N LEU A 315 41.18 34.27 9.83
CA LEU A 315 39.96 33.58 9.45
C LEU A 315 39.24 33.13 10.73
N TRP A 316 38.00 33.56 10.93
CA TRP A 316 37.21 33.24 12.13
C TRP A 316 36.18 32.14 11.87
N SER A 317 35.90 31.33 12.87
CA SER A 317 34.67 30.56 12.99
C SER A 317 33.63 31.39 13.73
N SER A 318 32.56 31.84 13.05
CA SER A 318 31.52 32.67 13.66
C SER A 318 30.11 32.12 13.37
N GLY A 319 29.09 32.59 14.08
CA GLY A 319 27.72 32.14 13.83
C GLY A 319 27.28 32.51 12.41
N CYS A 320 26.61 31.60 11.71
CA CYS A 320 26.16 31.83 10.34
C CYS A 320 25.04 32.88 10.28
N ARG A 321 25.34 34.05 9.73
CA ARG A 321 24.44 35.21 9.63
C ARG A 321 24.11 35.60 8.19
N GLY A 322 24.71 34.93 7.20
CA GLY A 322 24.50 35.25 5.78
C GLY A 322 25.07 36.60 5.36
N THR A 323 26.07 37.11 6.09
CA THR A 323 26.72 38.38 5.75
C THR A 323 27.71 38.19 4.60
N THR A 324 28.01 39.27 3.87
CA THR A 324 29.01 39.24 2.78
C THR A 324 30.42 38.85 3.26
N THR A 325 30.72 39.03 4.54
CA THR A 325 31.95 38.56 5.20
C THR A 325 32.03 37.04 5.38
N GLN A 326 30.94 36.30 5.13
CA GLN A 326 30.84 34.85 5.19
C GLN A 326 30.74 34.22 3.79
N LEU A 327 30.86 35.03 2.75
CA LEU A 327 30.81 34.60 1.37
C LEU A 327 32.21 34.45 0.80
N TRP A 328 32.45 33.29 0.19
CA TRP A 328 33.74 32.88 -0.34
C TRP A 328 33.62 32.49 -1.81
N GLN A 329 34.57 32.95 -2.62
CA GLN A 329 34.74 32.58 -4.01
C GLN A 329 35.92 31.63 -4.15
N PHE A 330 35.75 30.55 -4.93
CA PHE A 330 36.79 29.56 -5.20
C PHE A 330 37.37 29.79 -6.60
N VAL A 331 38.56 30.37 -6.67
CA VAL A 331 39.24 30.71 -7.92
C VAL A 331 40.22 29.60 -8.28
N ALA A 332 40.15 29.10 -9.52
CA ALA A 332 41.07 28.06 -9.98
C ALA A 332 42.52 28.58 -10.09
N ASP A 333 43.47 27.83 -9.54
CA ASP A 333 44.93 28.03 -9.65
C ASP A 333 45.61 26.69 -9.99
N GLY A 334 45.56 26.33 -11.28
CA GLY A 334 46.02 25.03 -11.76
C GLY A 334 45.16 23.89 -11.20
N GLN A 335 45.76 22.96 -10.46
CA GLN A 335 45.05 21.86 -9.78
C GLN A 335 44.52 22.25 -8.39
N TYR A 336 44.81 23.47 -7.94
CA TYR A 336 44.44 24.00 -6.64
C TYR A 336 43.39 25.12 -6.80
N LEU A 337 42.89 25.57 -5.66
CA LEU A 337 41.96 26.66 -5.49
C LEU A 337 42.63 27.74 -4.65
N LYS A 338 42.43 28.99 -5.06
CA LYS A 338 42.59 30.17 -4.22
C LYS A 338 41.21 30.58 -3.71
N ILE A 339 41.09 30.88 -2.43
CA ILE A 339 39.80 31.18 -1.80
C ILE A 339 39.81 32.63 -1.34
N THR A 340 38.91 33.45 -1.87
CA THR A 340 38.81 34.90 -1.59
C THR A 340 37.39 35.30 -1.23
N SER A 341 37.19 36.53 -0.76
CA SER A 341 35.87 37.04 -0.40
C SER A 341 35.62 38.40 -1.06
N PRO A 342 34.37 38.69 -1.51
CA PRO A 342 34.04 39.98 -2.15
C PRO A 342 34.32 41.21 -1.28
N VAL A 343 34.31 41.07 0.04
CA VAL A 343 34.56 42.19 0.97
C VAL A 343 36.05 42.51 1.16
N VAL A 344 36.94 41.60 0.72
CA VAL A 344 38.40 41.73 0.83
C VAL A 344 39.06 41.30 -0.47
N PRO A 345 38.76 41.99 -1.60
CA PRO A 345 39.28 41.59 -2.90
C PRO A 345 40.81 41.62 -2.90
N GLY A 346 41.42 40.56 -3.44
CA GLY A 346 42.87 40.40 -3.50
C GLY A 346 43.50 39.81 -2.24
N LEU A 347 42.73 39.55 -1.18
CA LEU A 347 43.16 38.72 -0.06
C LEU A 347 42.65 37.28 -0.22
N TYR A 348 43.52 36.32 0.06
CA TYR A 348 43.27 34.89 -0.10
C TYR A 348 43.55 34.13 1.19
N TRP A 349 42.86 33.00 1.38
CA TRP A 349 43.16 32.06 2.46
C TRP A 349 44.61 31.61 2.41
N ASP A 350 45.30 31.74 3.52
CA ASP A 350 46.72 31.43 3.69
C ASP A 350 46.92 30.59 4.96
N SER A 351 47.55 29.42 4.82
CA SER A 351 47.99 28.60 5.94
C SER A 351 49.36 29.06 6.44
N ALA A 352 49.35 29.97 7.43
CA ALA A 352 50.60 30.52 7.95
C ALA A 352 51.45 29.44 8.63
N SER A 353 52.77 29.63 8.64
CA SER A 353 53.74 28.68 9.19
C SER A 353 53.58 28.40 10.69
N ASP A 354 52.82 29.23 11.40
CA ASP A 354 52.46 29.07 12.81
C ASP A 354 51.11 28.32 13.01
N HIS A 355 50.64 27.66 11.96
CA HIS A 355 49.38 26.91 11.89
C HIS A 355 48.10 27.74 12.02
N ARG A 356 48.19 29.08 12.05
CA ARG A 356 47.01 29.94 12.01
C ARG A 356 46.53 30.12 10.57
N SER A 357 45.22 30.11 10.37
CA SER A 357 44.61 30.45 9.08
C SER A 357 44.33 31.94 9.04
N VAL A 358 44.86 32.61 8.02
CA VAL A 358 44.78 34.06 7.84
C VAL A 358 44.44 34.41 6.39
N LEU A 359 44.18 35.69 6.15
CA LEU A 359 44.00 36.28 4.84
C LEU A 359 45.28 37.03 4.45
N ARG A 360 45.85 36.76 3.29
CA ARG A 360 47.03 37.48 2.77
C ARG A 360 46.85 37.90 1.33
N SER A 361 47.53 38.99 0.95
CA SER A 361 47.67 39.38 -0.45
C SER A 361 48.26 38.24 -1.29
N ASP A 362 47.89 38.16 -2.57
CA ASP A 362 48.46 37.15 -3.47
C ASP A 362 49.99 37.22 -3.46
N ASN A 363 50.61 36.10 -3.15
CA ASN A 363 52.07 35.94 -3.14
C ASN A 363 52.49 34.67 -3.89
N ALA A 364 51.55 33.98 -4.55
CA ALA A 364 51.75 32.75 -5.33
C ALA A 364 52.50 31.62 -4.59
N ILE A 365 52.51 31.60 -3.26
CA ILE A 365 53.18 30.56 -2.47
C ILE A 365 52.27 29.34 -2.23
N SER A 366 52.86 28.23 -1.79
CA SER A 366 52.13 26.99 -1.48
C SER A 366 51.03 27.15 -0.43
N ALA A 367 51.19 28.06 0.52
CA ALA A 367 50.23 28.31 1.60
C ALA A 367 48.87 28.87 1.14
N GLN A 368 48.79 29.41 -0.09
CA GLN A 368 47.55 29.94 -0.67
C GLN A 368 46.84 28.96 -1.61
N ARG A 369 47.40 27.75 -1.77
CA ARG A 369 46.89 26.71 -2.67
C ARG A 369 46.15 25.65 -1.87
N TRP A 370 44.84 25.58 -2.12
CA TRP A 370 43.92 24.69 -1.42
C TRP A 370 43.31 23.66 -2.36
N SER A 371 42.86 22.54 -1.81
CA SER A 371 42.03 21.55 -2.49
C SER A 371 40.79 21.28 -1.67
N ALA A 372 39.62 21.35 -2.28
CA ALA A 372 38.36 20.88 -1.69
C ALA A 372 38.23 19.37 -1.97
N VAL A 373 38.49 18.54 -0.97
CA VAL A 373 38.49 17.08 -1.12
C VAL A 373 37.19 16.51 -0.56
N PRO A 374 36.34 15.85 -1.36
CA PRO A 374 35.12 15.25 -0.84
C PRO A 374 35.49 14.06 0.05
N VAL A 375 34.85 13.95 1.22
CA VAL A 375 35.10 12.84 2.16
C VAL A 375 34.61 11.52 1.57
N VAL A 376 33.39 11.56 1.04
CA VAL A 376 32.76 10.49 0.25
C VAL A 376 32.18 11.15 -1.00
N PRO A 377 32.33 10.54 -2.19
CA PRO A 377 31.73 11.06 -3.42
C PRO A 377 30.24 11.37 -3.24
N GLY A 378 29.84 12.59 -3.58
CA GLY A 378 28.44 13.00 -3.52
C GLY A 378 27.85 13.16 -2.12
N SER A 379 28.66 13.19 -1.07
CA SER A 379 28.18 13.49 0.28
C SER A 379 27.83 14.98 0.46
N GLY A 380 28.50 15.87 -0.26
CA GLY A 380 28.50 17.31 0.00
C GLY A 380 29.34 17.76 1.20
N HIS A 381 30.16 16.85 1.73
CA HIS A 381 31.09 17.14 2.83
C HIS A 381 32.52 17.15 2.29
N PHE A 382 33.26 18.20 2.64
CA PHE A 382 34.59 18.47 2.11
C PHE A 382 35.61 18.67 3.23
N GLN A 383 36.85 18.31 2.94
CA GLN A 383 38.03 18.78 3.66
C GLN A 383 38.76 19.79 2.81
N PHE A 384 39.08 20.96 3.37
CA PHE A 384 39.97 21.91 2.72
C PHE A 384 41.41 21.58 3.11
N ARG A 385 42.18 21.08 2.14
CA ARG A 385 43.58 20.70 2.32
C ARG A 385 44.48 21.74 1.67
N ASP A 386 45.47 22.23 2.39
CA ASP A 386 46.51 23.05 1.77
C ASP A 386 47.49 22.19 0.96
N ARG A 387 48.39 22.83 0.21
CA ARG A 387 49.42 22.13 -0.59
C ARG A 387 50.39 21.29 0.26
N ASN A 388 50.51 21.56 1.56
CA ASN A 388 51.33 20.80 2.50
C ASN A 388 50.56 19.62 3.13
N SER A 389 49.35 19.31 2.63
CA SER A 389 48.47 18.26 3.13
C SER A 389 47.95 18.47 4.55
N MET A 390 47.87 19.73 5.01
CA MET A 390 47.24 20.10 6.27
C MET A 390 45.79 20.49 6.03
N CYS A 391 44.90 20.11 6.94
CA CYS A 391 43.47 20.36 6.85
C CYS A 391 43.07 21.61 7.64
N LEU A 392 42.23 22.45 7.04
CA LEU A 392 41.52 23.50 7.77
C LEU A 392 40.74 22.87 8.92
N THR A 393 40.88 23.43 10.12
CA THR A 393 40.36 22.89 11.37
C THR A 393 39.70 24.00 12.16
N SER A 394 38.45 23.77 12.56
CA SER A 394 37.74 24.60 13.54
C SER A 394 38.28 24.33 14.95
N THR A 395 38.50 25.38 15.72
CA THR A 395 39.22 25.32 17.01
C THR A 395 38.30 25.38 18.25
N GLY A 396 36.97 25.36 18.09
CA GLY A 396 36.07 25.30 19.24
C GLY A 396 34.59 25.40 18.91
N SER A 397 33.77 24.97 19.87
CA SER A 397 32.32 25.13 19.87
C SER A 397 31.90 26.30 20.78
N GLY A 398 30.94 27.12 20.32
CA GLY A 398 30.25 28.10 21.17
C GLY A 398 30.82 29.52 21.28
N VAL A 399 32.03 29.81 20.79
CA VAL A 399 32.59 31.19 20.74
C VAL A 399 33.28 31.46 19.40
N THR A 400 33.53 32.73 19.08
CA THR A 400 34.29 33.10 17.87
C THR A 400 35.77 32.75 18.08
N THR A 401 36.28 31.79 17.32
CA THR A 401 37.67 31.31 17.42
C THR A 401 38.37 31.33 16.09
N GLN A 402 39.69 31.50 16.11
CA GLN A 402 40.48 31.60 14.88
C GLN A 402 40.63 30.20 14.30
N MET A 403 40.38 30.06 13.00
CA MET A 403 40.62 28.83 12.26
C MET A 403 42.12 28.52 12.19
N GLN A 404 42.44 27.23 12.16
CA GLN A 404 43.81 26.75 12.11
C GLN A 404 43.97 25.68 11.03
N VAL A 405 45.21 25.31 10.74
CA VAL A 405 45.52 24.09 9.98
C VAL A 405 46.16 23.05 10.87
N SER A 406 45.73 21.80 10.75
CA SER A 406 46.32 20.67 11.49
C SER A 406 46.37 19.42 10.61
N ALA A 407 46.97 18.35 11.11
CA ALA A 407 47.03 17.09 10.37
C ALA A 407 45.60 16.61 10.02
N CYS A 408 45.40 16.15 8.78
CA CYS A 408 44.10 15.69 8.33
C CYS A 408 43.66 14.42 9.08
N THR A 409 42.44 14.45 9.62
CA THR A 409 41.76 13.38 10.34
C THR A 409 40.34 13.22 9.79
N THR A 410 39.53 12.33 10.36
CA THR A 410 38.10 12.21 10.06
C THR A 410 37.22 13.01 11.03
N SER A 411 37.81 13.92 11.83
CA SER A 411 37.08 14.74 12.79
C SER A 411 36.09 15.67 12.08
N GLU A 412 34.87 15.78 12.62
CA GLU A 412 33.84 16.70 12.13
C GLU A 412 34.29 18.17 12.14
N ALA A 413 35.25 18.54 13.01
CA ALA A 413 35.84 19.88 13.05
C ALA A 413 36.74 20.21 11.84
N GLN A 414 36.98 19.23 10.97
CA GLN A 414 37.70 19.37 9.70
C GLN A 414 36.79 19.10 8.50
N LEU A 415 35.49 18.87 8.73
CA LEU A 415 34.51 18.62 7.69
C LEU A 415 33.66 19.87 7.49
N PHE A 416 33.47 20.23 6.23
CA PHE A 416 32.75 21.43 5.85
C PHE A 416 31.69 21.13 4.81
N THR A 417 30.60 21.87 4.85
CA THR A 417 29.61 21.96 3.77
C THR A 417 29.75 23.29 3.05
N LEU A 418 29.38 23.27 1.77
CA LEU A 418 29.28 24.46 0.93
C LEU A 418 27.82 24.66 0.56
N GLY A 419 27.27 25.83 0.85
CA GLY A 419 25.93 26.25 0.43
C GLY A 419 25.97 27.59 -0.30
N ALA A 420 25.02 27.83 -1.20
CA ALA A 420 24.88 29.11 -1.90
C ALA A 420 24.57 30.26 -0.91
N SER A 421 24.93 31.49 -1.30
CA SER A 421 24.33 32.68 -0.70
C SER A 421 22.82 32.65 -0.97
N SER A 422 22.02 32.57 0.10
CA SER A 422 20.55 32.67 0.03
C SER A 422 20.08 34.01 -0.52
#